data_AF-A0A3A2IB40-F1
#
_entry.id   AF-A0A3A2IB40-F1
#
_cell.length_a   1.000
_cell.length_b   1.000
_cell.length_c   1.000
_cell.angle_alpha   90.00
_cell.angle_beta   90.00
_cell.angle_gamma   90.00
#
_symmetry.space_group_name_H-M   'P 1'
#
loop_
_entity.id
_entity.type
_entity.pdbx_description
1 polymer ?
#
loop_
_entity_poly.entity_id
_entity_poly.type
_entity_poly.pdbx_seq_one_letter_code
_entity_poly.pdbx_strand_id
1 'polypeptide(L)'
;MFTKHQISEILSISEGTIAKLPNFPEKIDSPYLSNLVLYKKDDVFTWLCNVINTREGCKHYQGEIEKERVIRLSELTGILNVSKSHIYAQIEKSNLPRPIKLGKRASGWLLSEINDTLLQSGLDEIA
;
A
#
# COMPACT_ATOMS: atom_id res chain seq x y z
N MET A 1 -4.49 -10.57 14.54
CA MET A 1 -3.74 -9.37 14.97
C MET A 1 -2.54 -9.19 14.07
N PHE A 2 -2.04 -7.96 13.95
CA PHE A 2 -0.79 -7.63 13.27
C PHE A 2 0.23 -7.02 14.21
N THR A 3 1.51 -7.36 14.00
CA THR A 3 2.64 -6.65 14.59
C THR A 3 2.99 -5.41 13.75
N LYS A 4 3.78 -4.49 14.32
CA LYS A 4 4.36 -3.37 13.55
C LYS A 4 5.14 -3.84 12.32
N HIS A 5 5.91 -4.92 12.47
CA HIS A 5 6.69 -5.49 11.38
C HIS A 5 5.80 -5.97 10.24
N GLN A 6 4.70 -6.69 10.54
CA GLN A 6 3.76 -7.13 9.51
C GLN A 6 3.12 -5.96 8.76
N ILE A 7 2.74 -4.89 9.46
CA ILE A 7 2.20 -3.67 8.84
C ILE A 7 3.26 -2.96 8.00
N SER A 8 4.51 -2.93 8.48
CA SER A 8 5.67 -2.38 7.77
C SER A 8 5.87 -3.09 6.43
N GLU A 9 5.77 -4.42 6.41
CA GLU A 9 5.88 -5.23 5.19
C GLU A 9 4.71 -5.01 4.24
N ILE A 10 3.47 -4.98 4.73
CA ILE A 10 2.27 -4.75 3.91
C ILE A 10 2.33 -3.37 3.23
N LEU A 11 2.72 -2.33 3.98
CA LEU A 11 2.72 -0.95 3.50
C LEU A 11 4.04 -0.51 2.86
N SER A 12 5.08 -1.35 2.91
CA SER A 12 6.46 -1.02 2.53
C SER A 12 6.95 0.31 3.13
N ILE A 13 6.76 0.47 4.45
CA ILE A 13 7.20 1.65 5.22
C ILE A 13 7.94 1.24 6.49
N SER A 14 8.86 2.08 6.98
CA SER A 14 9.52 1.83 8.27
C SER A 14 8.53 1.79 9.44
N GLU A 15 8.80 0.96 10.44
CA GLU A 15 7.95 0.83 11.64
C GLU A 15 7.75 2.15 12.39
N GLY A 16 8.76 3.03 12.40
CA GLY A 16 8.67 4.36 13.03
C GLY A 16 7.74 5.33 12.31
N THR A 17 7.32 5.01 11.08
CA THR A 17 6.36 5.81 10.30
C THR A 17 4.91 5.39 10.56
N ILE A 18 4.66 4.14 10.97
CA ILE A 18 3.31 3.60 11.17
C ILE A 18 2.49 4.47 12.14
N ALA A 19 3.07 4.82 13.29
CA ALA A 19 2.42 5.64 14.30
C ALA A 19 2.17 7.10 13.88
N LYS A 20 2.75 7.54 12.76
CA LYS A 20 2.61 8.90 12.21
C LYS A 20 1.65 8.95 11.01
N LEU A 21 1.04 7.83 10.65
CA LEU A 21 0.08 7.77 9.57
C LEU A 21 -1.23 8.49 9.96
N PRO A 22 -1.85 9.22 9.03
CA PRO A 22 -3.10 9.92 9.28
C PRO A 22 -4.23 8.92 9.55
N ASN A 23 -4.99 9.15 10.62
CA ASN A 23 -6.15 8.36 11.02
C ASN A 23 -5.87 6.86 11.17
N PHE A 24 -4.64 6.48 11.51
CA PHE A 24 -4.26 5.07 11.65
C PHE A 24 -4.86 4.45 12.92
N PRO A 25 -5.25 3.16 12.89
CA PRO A 25 -5.84 2.49 14.05
C PRO A 25 -4.99 2.55 15.30
N GLU A 26 -5.66 2.63 16.45
CA GLU A 26 -5.00 2.58 17.74
C GLU A 26 -4.40 1.21 18.01
N LYS A 27 -3.27 1.20 18.72
CA LYS A 27 -2.65 -0.04 19.19
C LYS A 27 -3.54 -0.70 20.24
N ILE A 28 -3.52 -2.02 20.29
CA ILE A 28 -4.15 -2.78 21.36
C ILE A 28 -3.34 -2.54 22.63
N ASP A 29 -3.95 -1.87 23.61
CA ASP A 29 -3.41 -1.75 24.95
C ASP A 29 -3.90 -2.93 25.81
N SER A 30 -2.98 -3.68 26.39
CA SER A 30 -3.32 -4.84 27.22
C SER A 30 -2.23 -5.06 28.26
N PRO A 31 -2.59 -5.25 29.54
CA PRO A 31 -1.62 -5.55 30.59
C PRO A 31 -0.94 -6.91 30.40
N TYR A 32 -1.48 -7.76 29.52
CA TYR A 32 -0.93 -9.09 29.20
C TYR A 32 0.01 -9.07 28.00
N LEU A 33 -0.03 -8.01 27.20
CA LEU A 33 0.92 -7.81 26.13
C LEU A 33 2.13 -7.08 26.73
N SER A 34 3.31 -7.67 26.64
CA SER A 34 4.56 -7.03 27.03
C SER A 34 4.90 -5.86 26.08
N ASN A 35 6.17 -5.59 25.79
CA ASN A 35 6.60 -4.56 24.83
C ASN A 35 6.11 -4.78 23.37
N LEU A 36 5.24 -5.76 23.13
CA LEU A 36 4.63 -6.07 21.83
C LEU A 36 3.54 -5.05 21.49
N VAL A 37 3.75 -4.30 20.40
CA VAL A 37 2.72 -3.42 19.85
C VAL A 37 1.92 -4.17 18.79
N LEU A 38 0.65 -4.43 19.11
CA LEU A 38 -0.28 -5.15 18.24
C LEU A 38 -1.41 -4.26 17.74
N TYR A 39 -1.93 -4.60 16.56
CA TYR A 39 -3.08 -3.95 15.93
C TYR A 39 -4.13 -5.01 15.54
N LYS A 40 -5.41 -4.62 15.56
CA LYS A 40 -6.47 -5.48 15.03
C LYS A 40 -6.35 -5.53 13.51
N LYS A 41 -6.56 -6.71 12.92
CA LYS A 41 -6.47 -6.89 11.46
C LYS A 41 -7.57 -6.07 10.77
N ASP A 42 -8.79 -6.22 11.25
CA ASP A 42 -9.98 -5.58 10.68
C ASP A 42 -9.83 -4.05 10.64
N ASP A 43 -9.32 -3.44 11.71
CA ASP A 43 -9.12 -1.99 11.76
C ASP A 43 -8.06 -1.52 10.76
N VAL A 44 -6.94 -2.26 10.65
CA VAL A 44 -5.85 -1.94 9.70
C VAL A 44 -6.33 -2.05 8.26
N PHE A 45 -7.08 -3.11 7.94
CA PHE A 45 -7.63 -3.29 6.60
C PHE A 45 -8.74 -2.30 6.28
N THR A 46 -9.62 -2.01 7.24
CA THR A 46 -10.64 -0.96 7.10
C THR A 46 -9.98 0.39 6.82
N TRP A 47 -8.93 0.73 7.57
CA TRP A 47 -8.13 1.92 7.33
C TRP A 47 -7.51 1.92 5.93
N LEU A 48 -6.88 0.82 5.50
CA LEU A 48 -6.26 0.74 4.18
C LEU A 48 -7.28 0.89 3.06
N CYS A 49 -8.44 0.22 3.16
CA CYS A 49 -9.55 0.38 2.24
C CYS A 49 -10.02 1.84 2.16
N ASN A 50 -10.16 2.53 3.31
CA ASN A 50 -10.53 3.93 3.32
C ASN A 50 -9.49 4.81 2.61
N VAL A 51 -8.19 4.54 2.82
CA VAL A 51 -7.09 5.25 2.14
C VAL A 51 -7.14 5.03 0.63
N ILE A 52 -7.37 3.80 0.18
CA ILE A 52 -7.50 3.44 -1.23
C ILE A 52 -8.70 4.18 -1.85
N ASN A 53 -9.85 4.13 -1.19
CA ASN A 53 -11.10 4.74 -1.68
C ASN A 53 -11.07 6.28 -1.69
N THR A 54 -10.18 6.91 -0.93
CA THR A 54 -10.00 8.37 -0.94
C THR A 54 -9.33 8.87 -2.23
N ARG A 55 -8.69 8.00 -3.01
CA ARG A 55 -8.06 8.37 -4.28
C ARG A 55 -9.12 8.77 -5.32
N GLU A 56 -8.95 9.95 -5.91
CA GLU A 56 -9.83 10.46 -6.96
C GLU A 56 -9.90 9.49 -8.15
N GLY A 57 -11.14 9.14 -8.55
CA GLY A 57 -11.41 8.28 -9.72
C GLY A 57 -11.37 6.77 -9.47
N CYS A 58 -11.22 6.31 -8.23
CA CYS A 58 -11.24 4.88 -7.92
C CYS A 58 -12.67 4.31 -7.87
N LYS A 59 -12.86 3.14 -8.48
CA LYS A 59 -13.94 2.21 -8.13
C LYS A 59 -13.58 1.61 -6.77
N HIS A 60 -14.58 1.40 -5.91
CA HIS A 60 -14.38 0.80 -4.58
C HIS A 60 -13.50 -0.45 -4.69
N TYR A 61 -12.46 -0.58 -3.85
CA TYR A 61 -11.60 -1.77 -3.86
C TYR A 61 -12.45 -3.02 -3.56
N GLN A 62 -12.44 -4.00 -4.46
CA GLN A 62 -13.24 -5.24 -4.37
C GLN A 62 -12.37 -6.51 -4.24
N GLY A 63 -11.06 -6.35 -4.07
CA GLY A 63 -10.12 -7.47 -3.94
C GLY A 63 -10.00 -8.03 -2.53
N GLU A 64 -9.16 -9.05 -2.39
CA GLU A 64 -8.78 -9.60 -1.09
C GLU A 64 -7.69 -8.75 -0.44
N ILE A 65 -8.10 -7.75 0.34
CA ILE A 65 -7.18 -6.79 0.99
C ILE A 65 -6.14 -7.48 1.88
N GLU A 66 -6.42 -8.69 2.36
CA GLU A 66 -5.51 -9.46 3.21
C GLU A 66 -4.27 -9.97 2.49
N LYS A 67 -4.34 -10.11 1.16
CA LYS A 67 -3.22 -10.53 0.30
C LYS A 67 -2.52 -9.33 -0.35
N GLU A 68 -2.99 -8.12 -0.07
CA GLU A 68 -2.51 -6.94 -0.74
C GLU A 68 -1.17 -6.48 -0.16
N ARG A 69 -0.31 -5.97 -1.03
CA ARG A 69 0.97 -5.35 -0.66
C ARG A 69 1.10 -4.03 -1.39
N VAL A 70 1.59 -3.02 -0.68
CA VAL A 70 1.89 -1.72 -1.27
C VAL A 70 3.32 -1.74 -1.78
N ILE A 71 3.52 -1.46 -3.07
CA ILE A 71 4.85 -1.28 -3.66
C ILE A 71 5.20 0.21 -3.76
N ARG A 72 6.47 0.53 -3.52
CA ARG A 72 6.97 1.91 -3.56
C ARG A 72 7.52 2.26 -4.93
N LEU A 73 7.67 3.57 -5.21
CA LEU A 73 8.20 4.03 -6.50
C LEU A 73 9.57 3.42 -6.82
N SER A 74 10.46 3.32 -5.82
CA SER A 74 11.80 2.74 -6.01
C SER A 74 11.76 1.27 -6.43
N GLU A 75 10.86 0.50 -5.81
CA GLU A 75 10.64 -0.92 -6.11
C GLU A 75 10.03 -1.06 -7.52
N LEU A 76 8.96 -0.32 -7.81
CA LEU A 76 8.31 -0.31 -9.12
C LEU A 76 9.27 0.05 -10.26
N THR A 77 10.11 1.08 -10.08
CA THR A 77 11.13 1.44 -11.08
C THR A 77 12.20 0.36 -11.25
N GLY A 78 12.54 -0.34 -10.17
CA GLY A 78 13.51 -1.44 -10.22
C GLY A 78 12.96 -2.63 -10.97
N ILE A 79 11.71 -3.00 -10.72
CA ILE A 79 11.06 -4.14 -11.38
C ILE A 79 10.84 -3.86 -12.87
N LEU A 80 10.27 -2.71 -13.21
CA LEU A 80 9.99 -2.36 -14.61
C LEU A 80 11.24 -1.91 -15.38
N ASN A 81 12.39 -1.77 -14.70
CA ASN A 81 13.64 -1.26 -15.25
C ASN A 81 13.46 0.05 -16.03
N VAL A 82 12.66 0.97 -15.48
CA VAL A 82 12.37 2.29 -16.06
C VAL A 82 12.66 3.41 -15.08
N SER A 83 12.87 4.61 -15.61
CA SER A 83 13.10 5.79 -14.79
C SER A 83 11.81 6.25 -14.09
N LYS A 84 11.98 6.99 -12.98
CA LYS A 84 10.86 7.61 -12.24
C LYS A 84 10.02 8.52 -13.14
N SER A 85 10.66 9.30 -14.02
CA SER A 85 9.97 10.17 -14.96
C SER A 85 9.12 9.37 -15.95
N HIS A 86 9.57 8.18 -16.36
CA HIS A 86 8.78 7.29 -17.21
C HIS A 86 7.51 6.83 -16.49
N ILE A 87 7.62 6.40 -15.22
CA ILE A 87 6.44 6.01 -14.42
C ILE A 87 5.43 7.17 -14.35
N TYR A 88 5.88 8.38 -14.02
CA TYR A 88 4.98 9.54 -13.97
C TYR A 88 4.34 9.88 -15.32
N ALA A 89 5.09 9.74 -16.42
CA ALA A 89 4.53 9.92 -17.76
C ALA A 89 3.46 8.87 -18.11
N GLN A 90 3.62 7.62 -17.67
CA GLN A 90 2.60 6.59 -17.86
C GLN A 90 1.35 6.84 -17.00
N ILE A 91 1.51 7.39 -15.79
CA ILE A 91 0.39 7.79 -14.94
C ILE A 91 -0.40 8.93 -15.58
N GLU A 92 0.29 9.92 -16.16
CA GLU A 92 -0.36 11.02 -16.88
C GLU A 92 -1.15 10.53 -18.11
N LYS A 93 -0.60 9.52 -18.80
CA LYS A 93 -1.26 8.83 -19.92
C LYS A 93 -2.38 7.88 -19.51
N SER A 94 -2.65 7.74 -18.21
CA SER A 94 -3.61 6.76 -17.66
C SER A 94 -3.28 5.30 -17.98
N ASN A 95 -2.02 5.01 -18.33
CA ASN A 95 -1.52 3.65 -18.54
C ASN A 95 -1.09 2.97 -17.24
N LEU A 96 -0.78 3.76 -16.21
CA LEU A 96 -0.53 3.26 -14.85
C LEU A 96 -1.50 3.91 -13.86
N PRO A 97 -1.88 3.18 -12.80
CA PRO A 97 -2.68 3.74 -11.73
C PRO A 97 -1.96 4.88 -10.99
N ARG A 98 -2.74 5.81 -10.42
CA ARG A 98 -2.19 6.87 -9.55
C ARG A 98 -1.76 6.28 -8.19
N PRO A 99 -0.69 6.77 -7.56
CA PRO A 99 -0.29 6.23 -6.27
C PRO A 99 -1.31 6.54 -5.17
N ILE A 100 -1.53 5.59 -4.26
CA ILE A 100 -2.23 5.81 -2.99
C ILE A 100 -1.33 6.60 -2.03
N LYS A 101 -1.91 7.56 -1.32
CA LYS A 101 -1.20 8.38 -0.33
C LYS A 101 -1.44 7.79 1.06
N LEU A 102 -0.44 7.06 1.57
CA LEU A 102 -0.46 6.53 2.93
C LEU A 102 -0.25 7.64 3.97
N GLY A 103 0.58 8.64 3.66
CA GLY A 103 0.84 9.78 4.52
C GLY A 103 1.68 10.85 3.84
N LYS A 104 2.13 11.86 4.59
CA LYS A 104 2.84 13.03 4.03
C LYS A 104 4.07 12.69 3.18
N ARG A 105 4.80 11.63 3.53
CA ARG A 105 6.05 11.21 2.85
C ARG A 105 5.96 9.79 2.28
N ALA A 106 4.79 9.17 2.36
CA ALA A 106 4.60 7.78 1.98
C ALA A 106 3.47 7.68 0.97
N SER A 107 3.83 7.26 -0.24
CA SER A 107 2.92 6.89 -1.30
C SER A 107 3.42 5.64 -2.01
N GLY A 108 2.50 4.89 -2.59
CA GLY A 108 2.79 3.64 -3.29
C GLY A 108 1.61 3.19 -4.13
N TRP A 109 1.67 1.96 -4.63
CA TRP A 109 0.63 1.33 -5.44
C TRP A 109 0.28 -0.01 -4.86
N LEU A 110 -0.93 -0.48 -5.11
CA LEU A 110 -1.31 -1.85 -4.81
C LEU A 110 -0.60 -2.76 -5.81
N LEU A 111 0.02 -3.83 -5.34
CA LEU A 111 0.72 -4.80 -6.18
C LEU A 111 -0.27 -5.44 -7.16
N SER A 112 -1.47 -5.78 -6.68
CA SER A 112 -2.54 -6.33 -7.52
C SER A 112 -2.91 -5.40 -8.67
N GLU A 113 -3.12 -4.11 -8.40
CA GLU A 113 -3.51 -3.10 -9.40
C GLU A 113 -2.43 -2.93 -10.48
N ILE A 114 -1.16 -3.05 -10.09
CA ILE A 114 -0.04 -3.00 -11.02
C ILE A 114 0.03 -4.26 -11.87
N ASN A 115 -0.09 -5.44 -11.26
CA ASN A 115 -0.11 -6.71 -11.99
C ASN A 115 -1.27 -6.77 -12.99
N ASP A 116 -2.46 -6.35 -12.59
CA ASP A 116 -3.62 -6.25 -13.49
C ASP A 116 -3.32 -5.37 -14.70
N THR A 117 -2.64 -4.24 -14.48
CA THR A 117 -2.27 -3.30 -15.54
C THR A 117 -1.22 -3.89 -16.49
N LEU A 118 -0.25 -4.64 -15.96
CA LEU A 118 0.77 -5.32 -16.75
C LEU A 118 0.18 -6.45 -17.60
N LEU A 119 -0.68 -7.27 -17.00
CA LEU A 119 -1.38 -8.36 -17.68
C LEU A 119 -2.26 -7.81 -18.82
N GLN A 120 -2.97 -6.71 -18.60
CA GLN A 120 -3.74 -6.02 -19.66
C GLN A 120 -2.85 -5.49 -20.79
N SER A 121 -1.60 -5.16 -20.49
CA SER A 121 -0.61 -4.71 -21.47
C SER A 121 0.13 -5.87 -22.16
N GLY A 122 -0.14 -7.12 -21.77
CA GLY A 122 0.52 -8.32 -22.30
C GLY A 122 1.89 -8.62 -21.66
N LEU A 123 2.15 -8.09 -20.46
CA LEU A 123 3.35 -8.35 -19.67
C LEU A 123 3.04 -9.34 -18.53
N ASP A 124 4.07 -10.00 -18.02
CA ASP A 124 3.96 -10.92 -16.89
C ASP A 124 3.71 -10.19 -15.56
N GLU A 125 3.09 -10.90 -14.61
CA GLU A 125 2.87 -10.41 -13.24
C GLU A 125 4.17 -10.33 -12.45
N ILE A 126 4.16 -9.47 -11.43
CA ILE A 126 5.29 -9.26 -10.52
C ILE A 126 4.93 -9.83 -9.14
N ALA A 127 5.89 -10.54 -8.53
CA ALA A 127 5.79 -11.10 -7.18
C ALA A 127 6.36 -10.16 -6.10
#